data_AF-A0A075FNX1-F1
#
_entry.id   AF-A0A075FNX1-F1
#
_cell.length_a   1.000
_cell.length_b   1.000
_cell.length_c   1.000
_cell.angle_alpha   90.00
_cell.angle_beta   90.00
_cell.angle_gamma   90.00
#
_symmetry.space_group_name_H-M   'P 1'
#
loop_
_entity.id
_entity.type
_entity.pdbx_description
1 polymer ?
#
loop_
_entity_poly.entity_id
_entity_poly.type
_entity_poly.pdbx_seq_one_letter_code
_entity_poly.pdbx_strand_id
1 'polypeptide(L)'
;MTEIPDLLARRAIEQARIRMLLNSLRAEERASIKGGPEAVAWVKEGLCIGCDQCTIVCDDDAIELYDTPLASPIMDVDVNRKARILRDPCTGCKLCVLACPTDAIVMIDR
;
A
#
# COMPACT_ATOMS: atom_id res chain seq x y z
N MET A 1 -1.69 43.46 -8.14
CA MET A 1 -1.63 42.38 -7.13
C MET A 1 -2.62 41.32 -7.57
N THR A 2 -2.34 40.04 -7.38
CA THR A 2 -3.36 38.99 -7.64
C THR A 2 -4.37 38.99 -6.52
N GLU A 3 -5.66 39.08 -6.86
CA GLU A 3 -6.73 39.11 -5.87
C GLU A 3 -7.13 37.68 -5.44
N ILE A 4 -7.78 37.56 -4.28
CA ILE A 4 -8.24 36.27 -3.75
C ILE A 4 -9.08 35.47 -4.77
N PRO A 5 -10.02 36.08 -5.53
CA PRO A 5 -10.79 35.35 -6.54
C PRO A 5 -9.91 34.75 -7.65
N ASP A 6 -8.87 35.46 -8.08
CA ASP A 6 -7.94 34.98 -9.10
C ASP A 6 -7.17 33.75 -8.61
N LEU A 7 -6.75 33.77 -7.35
CA LEU A 7 -6.04 32.65 -6.72
C LEU A 7 -6.94 31.41 -6.59
N LEU A 8 -8.21 31.59 -6.20
CA LEU A 8 -9.18 30.50 -6.08
C LEU A 8 -9.47 29.85 -7.44
N ALA A 9 -9.65 30.66 -8.49
CA ALA A 9 -9.87 30.16 -9.85
C ALA A 9 -8.67 29.33 -10.35
N ARG A 10 -7.43 29.83 -10.14
CA ARG A 10 -6.20 29.09 -10.49
C ARG A 10 -6.07 27.80 -9.70
N ARG A 11 -6.37 27.82 -8.40
CA ARG A 11 -6.34 26.63 -7.54
C ARG A 11 -7.32 25.56 -8.03
N ALA A 12 -8.53 25.95 -8.41
CA ALA A 12 -9.55 25.00 -8.90
C ALA A 12 -9.11 24.32 -10.20
N ILE A 13 -8.54 25.09 -11.14
CA ILE A 13 -7.99 24.55 -12.40
C ILE A 13 -6.87 23.56 -12.12
N GLU A 14 -5.92 23.94 -11.26
CA GLU A 14 -4.77 23.08 -10.94
C GLU A 14 -5.19 21.83 -10.16
N GLN A 15 -6.14 21.94 -9.22
CA GLN A 15 -6.70 20.78 -8.52
C GLN A 15 -7.37 19.79 -9.48
N ALA A 16 -8.12 20.27 -10.47
CA ALA A 16 -8.72 19.41 -11.48
C ALA A 16 -7.66 18.69 -12.32
N ARG A 17 -6.62 19.43 -12.75
CA ARG A 17 -5.48 18.87 -13.49
C ARG A 17 -4.73 17.80 -12.70
N ILE A 18 -4.35 18.11 -11.46
CA ILE A 18 -3.65 17.18 -10.56
C ILE A 18 -4.49 15.92 -10.35
N ARG A 19 -5.81 16.07 -10.14
CA ARG A 19 -6.71 14.92 -9.98
C ARG A 19 -6.73 14.03 -11.22
N MET A 20 -6.82 14.60 -12.43
CA MET A 20 -6.80 13.83 -13.67
C MET A 20 -5.49 13.04 -13.82
N LEU A 21 -4.35 13.69 -13.58
CA LEU A 21 -3.03 13.06 -13.67
C LEU A 21 -2.84 11.94 -12.64
N LEU A 22 -3.23 12.17 -11.38
CA LEU A 22 -3.11 11.15 -10.33
C LEU A 22 -4.02 9.95 -10.61
N ASN A 23 -5.20 10.17 -11.19
CA ASN A 23 -6.10 9.09 -11.56
C ASN A 23 -5.54 8.23 -12.70
N SER A 24 -4.90 8.83 -13.72
CA SER A 24 -4.30 8.07 -14.81
C SER A 24 -3.11 7.22 -14.33
N LEU A 25 -2.20 7.81 -13.55
CA LEU A 25 -1.05 7.11 -12.99
C LEU A 25 -1.47 5.89 -12.14
N ARG A 26 -2.43 6.09 -11.24
CA ARG A 26 -2.97 4.99 -10.40
C ARG A 26 -3.66 3.90 -11.21
N ALA A 27 -4.26 4.23 -12.36
CA ALA A 27 -4.89 3.23 -13.21
C ALA A 27 -3.86 2.33 -13.89
N GLU A 28 -2.77 2.91 -14.39
CA GLU A 28 -1.65 2.19 -15.01
C GLU A 28 -0.95 1.25 -14.02
N GLU A 29 -0.69 1.75 -12.80
CA GLU A 29 -0.11 0.95 -11.71
C GLU A 29 -1.02 -0.25 -11.37
N ARG A 30 -2.32 -0.02 -11.17
CA ARG A 30 -3.30 -1.07 -10.84
C ARG A 30 -3.43 -2.15 -11.92
N ALA A 31 -3.29 -1.77 -13.19
CA ALA A 31 -3.33 -2.68 -14.33
C ALA A 31 -2.07 -3.56 -14.39
N SER A 32 -0.92 -3.04 -13.97
CA SER A 32 0.37 -3.74 -14.02
C SER A 32 0.55 -4.76 -12.90
N ILE A 33 -0.22 -4.67 -11.81
CA ILE A 33 -0.13 -5.60 -10.68
C ILE A 33 -0.78 -6.94 -11.02
N LYS A 34 0.04 -8.00 -11.01
CA LYS A 34 -0.36 -9.40 -11.11
C LYS A 34 -1.43 -9.75 -10.07
N GLY A 35 -2.38 -10.61 -10.41
CA GLY A 35 -3.40 -11.09 -9.46
C GLY A 35 -4.06 -12.38 -9.93
N GLY A 36 -5.06 -12.84 -9.17
CA GLY A 36 -5.78 -14.07 -9.45
C GLY A 36 -5.20 -15.30 -8.74
N PRO A 37 -5.74 -16.51 -9.00
CA PRO A 37 -5.49 -17.72 -8.21
C PRO A 37 -4.03 -18.21 -8.26
N GLU A 38 -3.31 -17.93 -9.34
CA GLU A 38 -1.89 -18.28 -9.53
C GLU A 38 -0.93 -17.27 -8.87
N ALA A 39 -1.46 -16.25 -8.20
CA ALA A 39 -0.68 -15.20 -7.58
C ALA A 39 -0.94 -15.14 -6.07
N VAL A 40 0.12 -14.98 -5.28
CA VAL A 40 0.03 -14.83 -3.83
C VAL A 40 0.74 -13.56 -3.39
N ALA A 41 0.18 -12.88 -2.38
CA ALA A 41 0.83 -11.70 -1.80
C ALA A 41 2.05 -12.11 -0.96
N TRP A 42 3.09 -11.28 -0.96
CA TRP A 42 4.30 -11.48 -0.17
C TRP A 42 4.78 -10.15 0.42
N VAL A 43 5.26 -10.18 1.67
CA VAL A 43 5.65 -8.98 2.43
C VAL A 43 7.18 -8.86 2.47
N LYS A 44 7.69 -7.71 2.03
CA LYS A 44 9.07 -7.25 2.24
C LYS A 44 9.19 -6.70 3.66
N GLU A 45 9.72 -7.52 4.57
CA GLU A 45 9.86 -7.15 5.99
C GLU A 45 10.63 -5.83 6.21
N GLY A 46 11.64 -5.55 5.38
CA GLY A 46 12.42 -4.31 5.45
C GLY A 46 11.64 -3.04 5.14
N LEU A 47 10.51 -3.13 4.41
CA LEU A 47 9.64 -2.00 4.08
C LEU A 47 8.36 -1.96 4.93
N CYS A 48 8.00 -3.08 5.57
CA CYS A 48 6.80 -3.17 6.38
C CYS A 48 6.97 -2.36 7.68
N ILE A 49 6.10 -1.38 7.92
CA ILE A 49 6.15 -0.54 9.13
C ILE A 49 5.09 -0.93 10.18
N GLY A 50 4.40 -2.06 10.00
CA GLY A 50 3.41 -2.55 10.98
C GLY A 50 2.13 -1.69 11.09
N CYS A 51 1.78 -0.93 10.05
CA CYS A 51 0.64 0.00 10.04
C CYS A 51 -0.76 -0.65 9.90
N ASP A 52 -0.85 -1.99 9.93
CA ASP A 52 -2.07 -2.81 9.87
C ASP A 52 -3.10 -2.57 8.74
N GLN A 53 -2.89 -1.63 7.82
CA GLN A 53 -3.84 -1.36 6.72
C GLN A 53 -4.16 -2.59 5.85
N CYS A 54 -3.19 -3.47 5.67
CA CYS A 54 -3.37 -4.70 4.90
C CYS A 54 -4.40 -5.65 5.53
N THR A 55 -4.48 -5.73 6.86
CA THR A 55 -5.44 -6.62 7.54
C THR A 55 -6.86 -6.08 7.42
N ILE A 56 -7.03 -4.75 7.39
CA ILE A 56 -8.33 -4.10 7.25
C ILE A 56 -8.99 -4.40 5.89
N VAL A 57 -8.19 -4.57 4.84
CA VAL A 57 -8.69 -4.79 3.46
C VAL A 57 -8.71 -6.27 3.04
N CYS A 58 -8.33 -7.19 3.93
CA CYS A 58 -8.31 -8.60 3.62
C CYS A 58 -9.59 -9.26 4.14
N ASP A 59 -10.52 -9.55 3.23
CA ASP A 59 -11.78 -10.25 3.57
C ASP A 59 -11.59 -11.77 3.76
N ASP A 60 -10.41 -12.30 3.42
CA ASP A 60 -10.08 -13.74 3.44
C ASP A 60 -9.27 -14.16 4.68
N ASP A 61 -9.04 -13.27 5.65
CA ASP A 61 -8.20 -13.52 6.84
C ASP A 61 -6.78 -14.07 6.51
N ALA A 62 -6.24 -13.69 5.35
CA ALA A 62 -4.97 -14.22 4.85
C ALA A 62 -3.72 -13.53 5.41
N ILE A 63 -3.86 -12.67 6.43
CA ILE A 63 -2.77 -11.81 6.93
C ILE A 63 -2.69 -11.88 8.45
N GLU A 64 -1.51 -12.19 8.96
CA GLU A 64 -1.21 -12.15 10.39
C GLU A 64 -0.18 -11.06 10.68
N LEU A 65 -0.26 -10.49 11.88
CA LEU A 65 0.74 -9.58 12.43
C LEU A 65 1.57 -10.30 13.48
N TYR A 66 2.87 -10.05 13.48
CA TYR A 66 3.80 -10.57 14.49
C TYR A 66 4.80 -9.50 14.91
N ASP A 67 5.31 -9.62 16.13
CA ASP A 67 6.32 -8.71 16.67
C ASP A 67 7.73 -9.22 16.35
N THR A 68 8.60 -8.29 15.95
CA THR A 68 10.05 -8.53 15.81
C THR A 68 10.80 -7.31 16.35
N PRO A 69 12.04 -7.43 16.82
CA PRO A 69 12.86 -6.27 17.11
C PRO A 69 13.05 -5.36 15.89
N LEU A 70 13.16 -4.06 16.13
CA LEU A 70 13.47 -3.08 15.09
C LEU A 70 14.93 -3.26 14.63
N ALA A 71 15.11 -3.52 13.33
CA ALA A 71 16.44 -3.53 12.71
C ALA A 71 16.96 -2.09 12.52
N SER A 72 17.52 -1.48 13.58
CA SER A 72 18.09 -0.14 13.54
C SER A 72 19.43 -0.08 14.30
N PRO A 73 20.49 0.53 13.72
CA PRO A 73 21.79 0.68 14.40
C PRO A 73 21.80 1.81 15.46
N ILE A 74 20.75 2.63 15.52
CA ILE A 74 20.68 3.83 16.37
C ILE A 74 19.58 3.76 17.43
N MET A 75 18.70 2.76 17.38
CA MET A 75 17.54 2.66 18.25
C MET A 75 17.25 1.20 18.58
N ASP A 76 17.06 0.92 19.88
CA ASP A 76 16.74 -0.40 20.39
C ASP A 76 15.25 -0.45 20.74
N VAL A 77 14.47 -1.20 19.95
CA VAL A 77 13.02 -1.34 20.12
C VAL A 77 12.68 -2.81 19.95
N ASP A 78 12.22 -3.45 21.02
CA ASP A 78 11.90 -4.88 21.04
C ASP A 78 10.67 -5.24 20.19
N VAL A 79 9.76 -4.28 20.00
CA VAL A 79 8.45 -4.50 19.36
C VAL A 79 8.31 -3.63 18.12
N ASN A 80 8.50 -4.24 16.96
CA ASN A 80 8.22 -3.70 15.64
C ASN A 80 7.30 -4.67 14.89
N ARG A 81 6.01 -4.32 14.77
CA ARG A 81 5.02 -5.19 14.13
C ARG A 81 5.32 -5.36 12.63
N LYS A 82 5.16 -6.58 12.14
CA LYS A 82 5.29 -6.94 10.73
C LYS A 82 4.11 -7.80 10.30
N ALA A 83 3.77 -7.70 9.03
CA ALA A 83 2.73 -8.54 8.41
C ALA A 83 3.36 -9.76 7.74
N ARG A 84 2.68 -10.89 7.81
CA ARG A 84 2.95 -12.10 7.01
C ARG A 84 1.68 -12.52 6.28
N ILE A 85 1.84 -13.01 5.05
CA ILE A 85 0.73 -13.54 4.26
C ILE A 85 0.67 -15.05 4.43
N LEU A 86 -0.51 -15.56 4.77
CA LEU A 86 -0.84 -16.97 4.74
C LEU A 86 -1.22 -17.36 3.32
N ARG A 87 -0.46 -18.27 2.71
CA ARG A 87 -0.63 -18.62 1.29
C ARG A 87 -1.97 -19.28 1.00
N ASP A 88 -2.42 -20.18 1.87
CA ASP A 88 -3.63 -20.97 1.67
C ASP A 88 -4.90 -20.11 1.54
N PRO A 89 -5.23 -19.23 2.51
CA PRO A 89 -6.40 -18.35 2.40
C PRO A 89 -6.24 -17.19 1.40
N CYS A 90 -5.03 -16.91 0.91
CA CYS A 90 -4.83 -15.82 -0.05
C CYS A 90 -5.42 -16.15 -1.42
N THR A 91 -6.40 -15.34 -1.85
CA THR A 91 -7.11 -15.47 -3.13
C THR A 91 -6.42 -14.76 -4.31
N GLY A 92 -5.39 -13.95 -4.04
CA GLY A 92 -4.70 -13.16 -5.06
C GLY A 92 -5.45 -11.89 -5.49
N CYS A 93 -6.34 -11.36 -4.65
CA CYS A 93 -7.20 -10.20 -4.94
C CYS A 93 -6.49 -8.82 -4.99
N LYS A 94 -5.19 -8.76 -4.64
CA LYS A 94 -4.30 -7.59 -4.67
C LYS A 94 -4.71 -6.34 -3.87
N LEU A 95 -5.77 -6.38 -3.05
CA LEU A 95 -6.21 -5.23 -2.25
C LEU A 95 -5.17 -4.79 -1.22
N CYS A 96 -4.51 -5.75 -0.56
CA CYS A 96 -3.47 -5.47 0.43
C CYS A 96 -2.24 -4.77 -0.17
N VAL A 97 -1.90 -5.06 -1.43
CA VAL A 97 -0.84 -4.36 -2.18
C VAL A 97 -1.21 -2.89 -2.37
N LEU A 98 -2.45 -2.62 -2.80
CA LEU A 98 -2.93 -1.26 -3.02
C LEU A 98 -3.11 -0.45 -1.73
N ALA A 99 -3.32 -1.12 -0.60
CA ALA A 99 -3.50 -0.50 0.70
C ALA A 99 -2.17 -0.23 1.43
N CYS A 100 -1.07 -0.86 1.01
CA CYS A 100 0.21 -0.73 1.70
C CYS A 100 0.83 0.66 1.45
N PRO A 101 1.00 1.52 2.48
CA PRO A 101 1.52 2.87 2.29
C PRO A 101 3.02 2.92 1.99
N THR A 102 3.73 1.80 2.14
CA THR A 102 5.18 1.70 1.92
C THR A 102 5.56 0.71 0.82
N ASP A 103 4.57 0.25 0.03
CA ASP A 103 4.77 -0.74 -1.04
C ASP A 103 5.52 -2.01 -0.57
N ALA A 104 5.34 -2.37 0.70
CA ALA A 104 5.96 -3.54 1.30
C ALA A 104 5.37 -4.85 0.77
N ILE A 105 4.16 -4.84 0.23
CA ILE A 105 3.47 -6.04 -0.25
C ILE A 105 3.55 -6.10 -1.78
N VAL A 106 3.96 -7.24 -2.32
CA VAL A 106 4.02 -7.50 -3.76
C VAL A 106 3.33 -8.82 -4.10
N MET A 107 2.99 -9.02 -5.38
CA MET A 107 2.39 -10.27 -5.86
C MET A 107 3.46 -11.14 -6.51
N ILE A 108 3.54 -12.40 -6.09
CA ILE A 108 4.47 -13.41 -6.62
C ILE A 108 3.69 -14.61 -7.20
N ASP A 109 4.35 -15.48 -7.96
CA ASP A 109 3.82 -16.81 -8.32
C ASP A 109 3.59 -17.66 -7.06
N ARG A 110 2.49 -18.43 -7.07
CA ARG A 110 2.12 -19.34 -5.97
C ARG A 110 3.10 -20.50 -5.82
#